data_AF-A0A846JL22-F1
#
_entry.id   AF-A0A846JL22-F1
#
_cell.length_a   1.000
_cell.length_b   1.000
_cell.length_c   1.000
_cell.angle_alpha   90.00
_cell.angle_beta   90.00
_cell.angle_gamma   90.00
#
_symmetry.space_group_name_H-M   'P 1'
#
loop_
_entity.id
_entity.type
_entity.pdbx_description
1 polymer ?
#
loop_
_entity_poly.entity_id
_entity_poly.type
_entity_poly.pdbx_seq_one_letter_code
_entity_poly.pdbx_strand_id
1 'polypeptide(L)'
;MKVKIGEMKHRITIQKYSTYQNDNGFDIEDWQPYKTVWASMNNLWGKEFYAAKSTNSENTIEFIVRYSKDLEKINSKEYRIKTIKDKNATREKDKYRYLDITFIDNIQYKNRWLKIKAIEVI
;
A
#
# COMPACT_ATOMS: atom_id res chain seq x y z
N MET A 1 17.38 -9.62 -6.17
CA MET A 1 16.28 -9.98 -5.26
C MET A 1 15.47 -11.12 -5.88
N LYS A 2 15.41 -12.28 -5.24
CA LYS A 2 14.58 -13.41 -5.72
C LYS A 2 13.21 -13.29 -5.07
N VAL A 3 12.21 -12.80 -5.81
CA VAL A 3 10.83 -12.74 -5.31
C VAL A 3 10.30 -14.16 -5.18
N LYS A 4 9.94 -14.56 -3.96
CA LYS A 4 9.31 -15.86 -3.72
C LYS A 4 7.81 -15.72 -3.94
N ILE A 5 7.31 -16.30 -5.02
CA ILE A 5 5.89 -16.25 -5.39
C ILE A 5 4.99 -16.78 -4.26
N GLY A 6 5.48 -17.77 -3.50
CA GLY A 6 4.77 -18.31 -2.34
C GLY A 6 4.51 -17.31 -1.22
N GLU A 7 5.21 -16.16 -1.16
CA GLU A 7 5.00 -15.13 -0.14
C GLU A 7 3.89 -14.13 -0.54
N MET A 8 3.36 -14.20 -1.77
CA MET A 8 2.27 -13.36 -2.26
C MET A 8 0.89 -13.77 -1.69
N LYS A 9 0.75 -13.79 -0.36
CA LYS A 9 -0.43 -14.31 0.35
C LYS A 9 -1.38 -13.23 0.84
N HIS A 10 -1.03 -11.96 0.69
CA HIS A 10 -1.81 -10.85 1.22
C HIS A 10 -2.59 -10.18 0.10
N ARG A 11 -3.90 -9.99 0.28
CA ARG A 11 -4.69 -9.13 -0.61
C ARG A 11 -4.59 -7.69 -0.11
N ILE A 12 -4.18 -6.80 -1.01
CA ILE A 12 -4.17 -5.37 -0.77
C ILE A 12 -5.05 -4.67 -1.79
N THR A 13 -5.69 -3.58 -1.39
CA THR A 13 -6.48 -2.72 -2.28
C THR A 13 -5.81 -1.37 -2.33
N ILE A 14 -5.36 -0.98 -3.51
CA ILE A 14 -4.89 0.37 -3.76
C ILE A 14 -6.14 1.23 -3.94
N GLN A 15 -6.23 2.32 -3.18
CA GLN A 15 -7.29 3.30 -3.28
C GLN A 15 -6.73 4.58 -3.91
N LYS A 16 -7.55 5.27 -4.68
CA LYS A 16 -7.25 6.59 -5.22
C LYS A 16 -8.10 7.64 -4.50
N TYR A 17 -7.49 8.75 -4.15
CA TYR A 17 -8.17 9.94 -3.69
C TYR A 17 -9.01 10.52 -4.83
N SER A 18 -10.29 10.75 -4.56
CA SER A 18 -11.22 11.35 -5.51
C SER A 18 -12.06 12.41 -4.81
N THR A 19 -12.20 13.54 -5.46
CA THR A 19 -13.19 14.56 -5.11
C THR A 19 -14.37 14.44 -6.05
N TYR A 20 -15.58 14.46 -5.50
CA TYR A 20 -16.81 14.55 -6.28
C TYR A 20 -17.77 15.53 -5.63
N GLN A 21 -18.53 16.24 -6.44
CA GLN A 21 -19.54 17.17 -5.96
C GLN A 21 -20.81 16.39 -5.65
N ASN A 22 -21.35 16.57 -4.44
CA ASN A 22 -22.66 16.01 -4.11
C ASN A 22 -23.80 16.85 -4.72
N ASP A 23 -25.02 16.33 -4.65
CA ASP A 23 -26.22 17.00 -5.17
C ASP A 23 -26.48 18.38 -4.53
N ASN A 24 -25.87 18.63 -3.36
CA ASN A 24 -25.96 19.89 -2.62
C ASN A 24 -24.86 20.89 -3.01
N GLY A 25 -24.02 20.57 -4.00
CA GLY A 25 -22.97 21.44 -4.51
C GLY A 25 -21.67 21.46 -3.69
N PHE A 26 -21.53 20.60 -2.66
CA PHE A 26 -20.32 20.50 -1.86
C PHE A 26 -19.37 19.44 -2.41
N ASP A 27 -18.07 19.74 -2.41
CA ASP A 27 -17.02 18.78 -2.70
C ASP A 27 -16.86 17.79 -1.55
N ILE A 28 -17.06 16.50 -1.83
CA ILE A 28 -16.80 15.40 -0.92
C ILE A 28 -15.50 14.73 -1.35
N GLU A 29 -14.62 14.54 -0.37
CA GLU A 29 -13.36 13.84 -0.51
C GLU A 29 -13.55 12.36 -0.10
N ASP A 30 -13.20 11.43 -0.99
CA ASP A 30 -13.35 10.01 -0.72
C ASP A 30 -12.23 9.16 -1.34
N TRP A 31 -11.98 8.01 -0.72
CA TRP A 31 -10.97 7.04 -1.13
C TRP A 31 -11.61 5.87 -1.86
N GLN A 32 -11.62 5.97 -3.18
CA GLN A 32 -12.26 5.01 -4.05
C GLN A 32 -11.32 3.83 -4.36
N PRO A 33 -11.81 2.57 -4.40
CA PRO A 33 -10.98 1.42 -4.74
C PRO A 33 -10.49 1.52 -6.19
N TYR A 34 -9.18 1.53 -6.39
CA TYR A 34 -8.55 1.59 -7.70
C TYR A 34 -8.22 0.20 -8.24
N LYS A 35 -7.50 -0.61 -7.45
CA LYS A 35 -7.13 -1.97 -7.86
C LYS A 35 -6.81 -2.86 -6.68
N THR A 36 -7.36 -4.08 -6.67
CA THR A 36 -7.03 -5.11 -5.69
C THR A 36 -6.02 -6.09 -6.28
N VAL A 37 -4.91 -6.31 -5.58
CA VAL A 37 -3.83 -7.21 -6.01
C VAL A 37 -3.33 -8.10 -4.87
N TRP A 38 -2.67 -9.19 -5.24
CA TRP A 38 -1.90 -9.98 -4.30
C TRP A 38 -0.51 -9.38 -4.12
N ALA A 39 -0.06 -9.33 -2.87
CA ALA A 39 1.24 -8.80 -2.48
C ALA A 39 1.95 -9.75 -1.51
N SER A 40 3.28 -9.76 -1.59
CA SER A 40 4.09 -10.10 -0.42
C SER A 40 4.17 -8.87 0.47
N MET A 41 4.11 -9.07 1.78
CA MET A 41 4.11 -8.00 2.77
C MET A 41 5.17 -8.30 3.82
N ASN A 42 6.16 -7.43 3.93
CA ASN A 42 7.22 -7.51 4.92
C ASN A 42 7.19 -6.27 5.80
N ASN A 43 7.04 -6.47 7.11
CA ASN A 43 7.18 -5.39 8.08
C ASN A 43 8.65 -5.20 8.41
N LEU A 44 9.16 -3.98 8.36
CA LEU A 44 10.53 -3.65 8.76
C LEU A 44 10.63 -3.56 10.30
N TRP A 45 10.26 -4.62 11.03
CA TRP A 45 10.38 -4.64 12.49
C TRP A 45 11.71 -5.29 12.91
N GLY A 46 12.64 -4.48 13.43
CA GLY A 46 13.58 -4.90 14.48
C GLY A 46 14.88 -5.64 14.10
N LYS A 47 15.18 -5.92 12.82
CA LYS A 47 16.50 -6.52 12.48
C LYS A 47 17.20 -5.96 11.24
N GLU A 48 16.46 -5.47 10.25
CA GLU A 48 17.03 -4.69 9.13
C GLU A 48 17.32 -3.23 9.51
N PHE A 49 17.07 -2.89 10.78
CA PHE A 49 17.04 -1.54 11.34
C PHE A 49 18.42 -0.92 11.64
N TYR A 50 19.48 -1.73 11.77
CA TYR A 50 20.81 -1.23 12.17
C TYR A 50 21.47 -0.26 11.16
N ALA A 51 20.91 -0.12 9.95
CA ALA A 51 21.40 0.81 8.93
C ALA A 51 20.52 2.06 8.71
N ALA A 52 19.29 2.11 9.24
CA ALA A 52 18.30 3.14 8.89
C ALA A 52 18.01 4.10 10.05
N LYS A 53 18.93 5.04 10.29
CA LYS A 53 18.74 6.15 11.25
C LYS A 53 17.69 7.16 10.74
N SER A 54 16.39 6.88 10.90
CA SER A 54 15.36 7.92 11.12
C SER A 54 14.06 7.28 11.63
N THR A 55 13.42 7.95 12.58
CA THR A 55 12.20 7.58 13.31
C THR A 55 11.02 7.13 12.42
N ASN A 56 10.98 7.53 11.16
CA ASN A 56 9.92 7.13 10.21
C ASN A 56 10.06 5.69 9.69
N SER A 57 11.21 5.05 9.90
CA SER A 57 11.49 3.71 9.37
C SER A 57 10.82 2.58 10.16
N GLU A 58 10.43 2.83 11.42
CA GLU A 58 9.87 1.81 12.33
C GLU A 58 8.50 1.30 11.90
N ASN A 59 7.70 2.16 11.25
CA ASN A 59 6.34 1.84 10.81
C ASN A 59 6.22 1.65 9.29
N THR A 60 7.35 1.45 8.59
CA THR A 60 7.35 1.25 7.14
C THR A 60 7.10 -0.22 6.79
N ILE A 61 6.15 -0.45 5.90
CA ILE A 61 5.84 -1.77 5.36
C ILE A 61 6.26 -1.83 3.89
N GLU A 62 7.01 -2.87 3.53
CA GLU A 62 7.37 -3.16 2.15
C GLU A 62 6.37 -4.15 1.54
N PHE A 63 5.79 -3.74 0.41
CA PHE A 63 4.93 -4.56 -0.43
C PHE A 63 5.65 -4.90 -1.73
N ILE A 64 5.59 -6.17 -2.13
CA ILE A 64 6.03 -6.61 -3.45
C ILE A 64 4.82 -7.12 -4.21
N VAL A 65 4.50 -6.46 -5.32
CA VAL A 65 3.37 -6.81 -6.20
C VAL A 65 3.85 -7.10 -7.60
N ARG A 66 3.06 -7.87 -8.37
CA ARG A 66 3.33 -8.04 -9.80
C ARG A 66 3.12 -6.71 -10.50
N TYR A 67 4.02 -6.37 -11.41
CA TYR A 67 3.85 -5.20 -12.27
C TYR A 67 2.58 -5.36 -13.13
N SER A 68 1.86 -4.25 -13.30
CA SER A 68 0.83 -4.12 -14.33
C SER A 68 0.75 -2.66 -14.75
N LYS A 69 0.32 -2.38 -15.99
CA LYS A 69 0.22 -1.02 -16.53
C LYS A 69 -0.65 -0.09 -15.67
N ASP A 70 -1.68 -0.63 -15.02
CA ASP A 70 -2.52 0.17 -14.10
C ASP A 70 -1.73 0.65 -12.88
N LEU A 71 -0.76 -0.14 -12.41
CA LEU A 71 0.08 0.23 -11.27
C LEU A 71 1.21 1.20 -11.63
N GLU A 72 1.41 1.49 -12.91
CA GLU A 72 2.39 2.48 -13.35
C GLU A 72 1.96 3.91 -13.03
N LYS A 73 0.64 4.15 -12.95
CA LYS A 73 0.06 5.46 -12.69
C LYS A 73 -0.03 5.84 -11.21
N ILE A 74 0.22 4.88 -10.32
CA ILE A 74 0.08 5.12 -8.87
C ILE A 74 1.24 6.00 -8.39
N ASN A 75 0.96 6.84 -7.40
CA ASN A 75 1.94 7.76 -6.83
C ASN A 75 1.71 7.91 -5.31
N SER A 76 2.62 8.59 -4.62
CA SER A 76 2.58 8.78 -3.16
C SER A 76 1.57 9.82 -2.66
N LYS A 77 0.95 10.60 -3.55
CA LYS A 77 0.08 11.73 -3.18
C LYS A 77 -1.40 11.39 -3.26
N GLU A 78 -1.78 10.73 -4.34
CA GLU A 78 -3.19 10.46 -4.67
C GLU A 78 -3.59 9.02 -4.34
N TYR A 79 -2.65 8.17 -3.91
CA TYR A 79 -2.92 6.76 -3.68
C TYR A 79 -2.46 6.29 -2.31
N ARG A 80 -3.27 5.41 -1.72
CA ARG A 80 -2.97 4.70 -0.47
C ARG A 80 -3.27 3.22 -0.60
N ILE A 81 -2.73 2.43 0.32
CA ILE A 81 -2.97 0.99 0.42
C ILE A 81 -3.92 0.70 1.57
N LYS A 82 -5.01 -0.02 1.29
CA LYS A 82 -5.89 -0.64 2.27
C LYS A 82 -5.58 -2.14 2.35
N THR A 83 -5.27 -2.63 3.53
CA THR A 83 -5.00 -4.07 3.78
C THR A 83 -5.75 -4.56 5.01
N ILE A 84 -5.98 -5.87 5.09
CA ILE A 84 -6.68 -6.48 6.22
C ILE A 84 -5.74 -6.53 7.43
N LYS A 85 -6.22 -5.99 8.57
CA LYS A 85 -5.58 -6.08 9.88
C LYS A 85 -6.01 -7.36 10.60
N ASP A 86 -7.31 -7.50 10.82
CA ASP A 86 -7.94 -8.64 11.46
C ASP A 86 -9.17 -9.05 10.64
N LYS A 87 -9.21 -10.32 10.23
CA LYS A 87 -10.32 -10.87 9.44
C LYS A 87 -11.59 -11.05 10.27
N ASN A 88 -11.46 -11.17 11.59
CA ASN A 88 -12.56 -11.46 12.51
C ASN A 88 -13.21 -10.19 13.06
N ALA A 89 -12.60 -9.02 12.84
CA ALA A 89 -13.12 -7.75 13.31
C ALA A 89 -14.34 -7.30 12.49
N THR A 90 -15.38 -6.83 13.18
CA THR A 90 -16.61 -6.30 12.57
C THR A 90 -16.50 -4.83 12.20
N ARG A 91 -15.81 -4.03 13.02
CA ARG A 91 -15.64 -2.59 12.79
C ARG A 91 -14.54 -2.34 11.76
N GLU A 92 -14.79 -1.43 10.81
CA GLU A 92 -13.85 -1.10 9.74
C GLU A 92 -12.46 -0.71 10.25
N LYS A 93 -12.39 0.13 11.29
CA LYS A 93 -11.13 0.58 11.91
C LYS A 93 -10.28 -0.55 12.50
N ASP A 94 -10.91 -1.65 12.91
CA ASP A 94 -10.22 -2.80 13.50
C ASP A 94 -9.92 -3.86 12.42
N LYS A 95 -10.72 -3.87 11.35
CA LYS A 95 -10.61 -4.82 10.24
C LYS A 95 -9.55 -4.43 9.22
N TYR A 96 -9.33 -3.14 8.99
CA TYR A 96 -8.42 -2.64 7.96
C TYR A 96 -7.33 -1.74 8.53
N ARG A 97 -6.17 -1.74 7.85
CA ARG A 97 -5.14 -0.69 7.99
C ARG A 97 -5.06 0.09 6.70
N TYR A 98 -4.80 1.37 6.85
CA TYR A 98 -4.58 2.31 5.76
C TYR A 98 -3.11 2.74 5.79
N LEU A 99 -2.43 2.65 4.66
CA LEU A 99 -1.03 2.98 4.54
C LEU A 99 -0.79 3.97 3.41
N ASP A 100 -0.16 5.08 3.72
CA ASP A 100 0.22 6.08 2.74
C ASP A 100 1.49 5.64 2.03
N ILE A 101 1.45 5.67 0.70
CA ILE A 101 2.57 5.24 -0.13
C ILE A 101 3.67 6.28 -0.04
N THR A 102 4.88 5.87 0.31
CA THR A 102 6.04 6.77 0.38
C THR A 102 7.00 6.58 -0.78
N PHE A 103 7.08 5.36 -1.31
CA PHE A 103 8.03 5.03 -2.37
C PHE A 103 7.52 3.90 -3.26
N ILE A 104 7.73 4.02 -4.57
CA ILE A 104 7.40 3.01 -5.57
C ILE A 104 8.62 2.82 -6.46
N ASP A 105 9.02 1.56 -6.68
CA ASP A 105 10.15 1.20 -7.53
C ASP A 105 9.82 0.00 -8.42
N ASN A 106 10.26 0.08 -9.67
CA ASN A 106 10.19 -1.03 -10.61
C ASN A 106 11.47 -1.83 -10.54
N ILE A 107 11.39 -3.00 -9.92
CA ILE A 107 12.57 -3.79 -9.60
C ILE A 107 13.34 -4.12 -10.88
N GLN A 108 14.54 -3.53 -10.99
CA GLN A 108 15.46 -3.67 -12.14
C GLN A 108 14.87 -3.18 -13.48
N TYR A 109 13.81 -2.36 -13.47
CA TYR A 109 13.09 -1.89 -14.67
C TYR A 109 12.62 -3.02 -15.60
N LYS A 110 12.44 -4.23 -15.08
CA LYS A 110 12.06 -5.42 -15.87
C LYS A 110 10.56 -5.55 -16.10
N ASN A 111 9.73 -4.67 -15.53
CA ASN A 111 8.26 -4.74 -15.61
C ASN A 111 7.70 -6.07 -15.12
N ARG A 112 8.32 -6.67 -14.10
CA ARG A 112 7.86 -7.93 -13.50
C ARG A 112 7.30 -7.72 -12.10
N TRP A 113 7.95 -6.87 -11.32
CA TRP A 113 7.65 -6.65 -9.92
C TRP A 113 7.78 -5.18 -9.57
N LEU A 114 6.83 -4.69 -8.79
CA LEU A 114 6.87 -3.37 -8.18
C LEU A 114 7.12 -3.55 -6.67
N LYS A 115 8.07 -2.78 -6.15
CA LYS A 115 8.30 -2.60 -4.73
C LYS A 115 7.60 -1.32 -4.31
N ILE A 116 6.74 -1.41 -3.30
CA ILE A 116 6.03 -0.26 -2.74
C ILE A 116 6.35 -0.21 -1.26
N LYS A 117 6.82 0.93 -0.77
CA LYS A 117 6.94 1.20 0.67
C LYS A 117 5.80 2.12 1.08
N ALA A 118 5.20 1.82 2.22
CA ALA A 118 4.10 2.63 2.75
C ALA A 118 4.17 2.67 4.28
N ILE A 119 3.63 3.74 4.86
CA ILE A 119 3.60 3.96 6.32
C ILE A 119 2.15 3.92 6.78
N GLU A 120 1.88 3.22 7.87
CA GLU A 120 0.53 3.15 8.45
C GLU A 120 0.08 4.52 8.97
N VAL A 121 -1.13 4.92 8.59
CA VAL A 121 -1.79 6.14 9.08
C VAL A 121 -2.47 5.78 10.40
N ILE A 122 -2.05 6.41 11.50
CA ILE A 122 -2.56 6.20 12.86
C ILE A 122 -3.72 7.15 13.13
#